data_AF-A0A954NRY7-F1
#
_entry.id   AF-A0A954NRY7-F1
#
_cell.length_a   1.000
_cell.length_b   1.000
_cell.length_c   1.000
_cell.angle_alpha   90.00
_cell.angle_beta   90.00
_cell.angle_gamma   90.00
#
_symmetry.space_group_name_H-M   'P 1'
#
loop_
_entity.id
_entity.type
_entity.pdbx_description
1 polymer ?
#
loop_
_entity_poly.entity_id
_entity_poly.type
_entity_poly.pdbx_seq_one_letter_code
_entity_poly.pdbx_strand_id
1 'polypeptide(L)'
;REGVCARKTNDPANVSEARDYWTWKDEGDFVLLDAGPVGADELPAHAHCDLLTLEGSIDGRRLFVDSGVYDYGDGEMRKYCRSTAAHNVLQIDRVEQCDMWSRFRLGYRGHPSPLEQGQTGLFMWCRATHNAYRRIGVPVVGRWLACRPGPVWFCVDWAEGTGLHDLTTRLHLAPDVSVTLESPQQARLKIGEHLLTLESFTAAEMTIEDGWYCPNFGVRERSSVLKFTTRTQLPGFVGWVLRDVANRGSASLQIHQPGACDVLWTEGEEVTSFIVTAAPDGKVR
;
A
#
# COMPACT_ATOMS: atom_id res chain seq x y z
N ARG A 1 -4.33 43.88 7.28
CA ARG A 1 -4.04 44.10 5.84
C ARG A 1 -2.53 44.36 5.82
N GLU A 2 -1.65 43.52 5.32
CA GLU A 2 -1.58 42.56 4.20
C GLU A 2 -0.51 41.52 4.62
N GLY A 3 -0.41 40.29 4.16
CA GLY A 3 -1.16 39.45 3.25
C GLY A 3 -0.59 38.05 3.47
N VAL A 4 -1.47 37.07 3.69
CA VAL A 4 -1.08 35.66 3.77
C VAL A 4 -0.54 35.28 2.40
N CYS A 5 0.74 34.91 2.34
CA CYS A 5 1.34 34.34 1.14
C CYS A 5 0.69 32.96 0.91
N ALA A 6 -0.34 32.93 0.08
CA ALA A 6 -0.85 31.69 -0.52
C ALA A 6 0.30 31.09 -1.36
N ARG A 7 1.00 30.09 -0.80
CA ARG A 7 2.05 29.37 -1.51
C ARG A 7 1.39 28.31 -2.39
N LYS A 8 1.87 28.22 -3.64
CA LYS A 8 1.37 27.32 -4.69
C LYS A 8 1.73 25.87 -4.32
N THR A 9 0.74 25.05 -4.00
CA THR A 9 0.86 23.61 -3.66
C THR A 9 0.80 22.68 -4.88
N ASN A 10 1.01 23.20 -6.10
CA ASN A 10 0.70 22.50 -7.35
C ASN A 10 1.93 22.44 -8.28
N ASP A 11 3.03 21.81 -7.87
CA ASP A 11 4.14 21.55 -8.79
C ASP A 11 4.07 20.11 -9.34
N PRO A 12 3.80 19.90 -10.64
CA PRO A 12 3.89 18.58 -11.27
C PRO A 12 5.29 17.95 -11.20
N ALA A 13 6.32 18.66 -10.72
CA ALA A 13 7.63 18.11 -10.37
C ALA A 13 7.61 17.07 -9.22
N ASN A 14 6.49 16.96 -8.49
CA ASN A 14 6.38 16.07 -7.34
C ASN A 14 6.04 14.61 -7.68
N VAL A 15 5.88 14.26 -8.96
CA VAL A 15 5.63 12.89 -9.44
C VAL A 15 6.55 12.55 -10.61
N SER A 16 7.26 11.43 -10.56
CA SER A 16 8.12 10.96 -11.67
C SER A 16 7.41 9.96 -12.59
N GLU A 17 7.48 10.16 -13.92
CA GLU A 17 6.86 9.32 -14.96
C GLU A 17 7.63 8.03 -15.30
N ALA A 18 8.17 7.30 -14.32
CA ALA A 18 8.56 5.93 -14.61
C ALA A 18 7.27 5.13 -14.81
N ARG A 19 7.06 4.54 -15.99
CA ARG A 19 5.77 3.88 -16.34
C ARG A 19 5.31 2.82 -15.34
N ASP A 20 6.27 2.27 -14.61
CA ASP A 20 6.10 1.18 -13.66
C ASP A 20 6.17 1.64 -12.20
N TYR A 21 6.50 2.92 -11.93
CA TYR A 21 6.62 3.44 -10.57
C TYR A 21 5.91 4.77 -10.43
N TRP A 22 5.09 4.89 -9.38
CA TRP A 22 4.57 6.17 -8.97
C TRP A 22 5.38 6.71 -7.79
N THR A 23 5.78 7.98 -7.85
CA THR A 23 6.38 8.66 -6.69
C THR A 23 5.58 9.90 -6.35
N TRP A 24 5.51 10.22 -5.06
CA TRP A 24 5.01 11.50 -4.57
C TRP A 24 6.01 12.10 -3.59
N LYS A 25 6.23 13.40 -3.68
CA LYS A 25 7.16 14.18 -2.84
C LYS A 25 6.51 15.45 -2.35
N ASP A 26 6.73 15.78 -1.08
CA ASP A 26 6.41 17.09 -0.51
C ASP A 26 7.40 17.40 0.61
N GLU A 27 8.20 18.44 0.45
CA GLU A 27 9.31 18.75 1.36
C GLU A 27 10.22 17.53 1.63
N GLY A 28 10.22 16.99 2.85
CA GLY A 28 10.96 15.78 3.24
C GLY A 28 10.15 14.48 3.13
N ASP A 29 8.86 14.56 2.82
CA ASP A 29 7.98 13.41 2.70
C ASP A 29 8.11 12.77 1.31
N PHE A 30 8.04 11.43 1.27
CA PHE A 30 8.13 10.66 0.04
C PHE A 30 7.28 9.40 0.12
N VAL A 31 6.59 9.07 -0.97
CA VAL A 31 5.87 7.82 -1.17
C VAL A 31 6.24 7.23 -2.52
N LEU A 32 6.39 5.91 -2.57
CA LEU A 32 6.62 5.12 -3.78
C LEU A 32 5.57 4.02 -3.86
N LEU A 33 5.03 3.77 -5.06
CA LEU A 33 4.34 2.53 -5.41
C LEU A 33 5.04 1.88 -6.60
N ASP A 34 5.30 0.57 -6.49
CA ASP A 34 5.85 -0.26 -7.57
C ASP A 34 4.73 -1.02 -8.28
N ALA A 35 4.42 -0.60 -9.51
CA ALA A 35 3.51 -1.26 -10.43
C ALA A 35 4.24 -2.02 -11.55
N GLY A 36 5.54 -2.26 -11.38
CA GLY A 36 6.38 -2.97 -12.33
C GLY A 36 6.09 -4.47 -12.41
N PRO A 37 6.52 -5.13 -13.50
CA PRO A 37 6.36 -6.56 -13.67
C PRO A 37 7.19 -7.35 -12.64
N VAL A 38 6.75 -8.58 -12.36
CA VAL A 38 7.46 -9.54 -11.48
C VAL A 38 8.79 -9.96 -12.09
N GLY A 39 9.83 -9.15 -11.85
CA GLY A 39 11.16 -9.29 -12.42
C GLY A 39 11.19 -9.18 -13.96
N ALA A 40 12.40 -9.10 -14.50
CA ALA A 40 12.59 -9.25 -15.94
C ALA A 40 12.31 -10.69 -16.38
N ASP A 41 11.72 -10.86 -17.56
CA ASP A 41 11.38 -12.17 -18.13
C ASP A 41 12.62 -13.05 -18.32
N GLU A 42 13.76 -12.41 -18.58
CA GLU A 42 15.05 -13.06 -18.76
C GLU A 42 15.75 -13.39 -17.43
N LEU A 43 15.32 -12.82 -16.30
CA LEU A 43 15.95 -12.95 -14.98
C LEU A 43 14.93 -13.14 -13.82
N PRO A 44 14.01 -14.14 -13.91
CA PRO A 44 12.96 -14.34 -12.91
C PRO A 44 13.49 -14.78 -11.53
N ALA A 45 14.76 -15.16 -11.46
CA ALA A 45 15.47 -15.59 -10.27
C ALA A 45 15.54 -14.50 -9.16
N HIS A 46 15.44 -13.23 -9.54
CA HIS A 46 15.49 -12.08 -8.63
C HIS A 46 14.11 -11.57 -8.23
N ALA A 47 13.03 -12.14 -8.79
CA ALA A 47 11.69 -11.69 -8.51
C ALA A 47 11.23 -12.05 -7.09
N HIS A 48 10.41 -11.17 -6.54
CA HIS A 48 9.73 -11.28 -5.26
C HIS A 48 8.21 -11.32 -5.50
N CYS A 49 7.43 -11.61 -4.45
CA CYS A 49 5.96 -11.55 -4.48
C CYS A 49 5.49 -10.16 -4.00
N ASP A 50 5.91 -9.12 -4.70
CA ASP A 50 5.84 -7.72 -4.29
C ASP A 50 5.01 -6.83 -5.24
N LEU A 51 4.16 -7.41 -6.07
CA LEU A 51 3.30 -6.65 -6.98
C LEU A 51 2.46 -5.64 -6.21
N LEU A 52 2.54 -4.39 -6.64
CA LEU A 52 1.87 -3.23 -6.05
C LEU A 52 2.39 -2.85 -4.66
N THR A 53 3.61 -3.25 -4.28
CA THR A 53 4.21 -2.84 -3.00
C THR A 53 4.37 -1.32 -2.93
N LEU A 54 4.50 -0.81 -1.70
CA LEU A 54 4.75 0.61 -1.43
C LEU A 54 5.88 0.78 -0.43
N GLU A 55 6.56 1.92 -0.50
CA GLU A 55 7.47 2.42 0.53
C GLU A 55 7.15 3.89 0.80
N GLY A 56 7.54 4.39 1.98
CA GLY A 56 7.34 5.81 2.30
C GLY A 56 8.23 6.30 3.42
N SER A 57 8.47 7.61 3.44
CA SER A 57 9.23 8.32 4.47
C SER A 57 8.58 9.64 4.85
N ILE A 58 8.70 10.01 6.12
CA ILE A 58 8.26 11.29 6.66
C ILE A 58 9.50 12.08 7.07
N ASP A 59 9.62 13.33 6.60
CA ASP A 59 10.76 14.22 6.84
C ASP A 59 12.13 13.51 6.69
N GLY A 60 12.30 12.78 5.58
CA GLY A 60 13.51 12.03 5.24
C GLY A 60 13.76 10.76 6.05
N ARG A 61 12.86 10.38 6.98
CA ARG A 61 12.97 9.15 7.79
C ARG A 61 12.06 8.05 7.24
N ARG A 62 12.61 6.85 7.06
CA ARG A 62 11.87 5.68 6.55
C ARG A 62 10.71 5.35 7.48
N LEU A 63 9.50 5.25 6.93
CA LEU A 63 8.30 4.85 7.64
C LEU A 63 7.87 3.45 7.22
N PHE A 64 7.55 3.27 5.93
CA PHE A 64 7.23 1.98 5.33
C PHE A 64 8.40 1.51 4.49
N VAL A 65 8.86 0.28 4.71
CA VAL A 65 10.04 -0.30 4.06
C VAL A 65 9.70 -1.64 3.43
N ASP A 66 10.47 -2.07 2.44
CA ASP A 66 10.50 -3.46 2.02
C ASP A 66 11.31 -4.32 3.02
N SER A 67 11.00 -5.62 3.12
CA SER A 67 11.83 -6.55 3.90
C SER A 67 13.26 -6.69 3.38
N GLY A 68 13.50 -6.36 2.10
CA GLY A 68 14.79 -6.36 1.44
C GLY A 68 15.27 -7.75 1.02
N VAL A 69 16.58 -7.86 0.80
CA VAL A 69 17.23 -9.12 0.41
C VAL A 69 18.30 -9.47 1.44
N TYR A 70 18.01 -10.46 2.28
CA TYR A 70 18.98 -10.92 3.27
C TYR A 70 20.15 -11.67 2.62
N ASP A 71 19.89 -12.72 1.85
CA ASP A 71 20.91 -13.52 1.19
C ASP A 71 20.41 -14.12 -0.15
N TYR A 72 21.28 -14.90 -0.80
CA TYR A 72 20.96 -15.75 -1.95
C TYR A 72 21.02 -17.26 -1.62
N GLY A 73 21.10 -17.60 -0.34
CA GLY A 73 21.12 -18.97 0.13
C GLY A 73 19.76 -19.64 -0.05
N ASP A 74 19.70 -20.96 0.01
CA ASP A 74 18.42 -21.70 0.03
C ASP A 74 17.86 -21.80 1.46
N GLY A 75 17.87 -20.68 2.17
CA GLY A 75 17.50 -20.58 3.58
C GLY A 75 16.12 -19.97 3.82
N GLU A 76 15.64 -20.04 5.06
CA GLU A 76 14.33 -19.51 5.44
C GLU A 76 14.22 -17.99 5.22
N MET A 77 15.32 -17.24 5.38
CA MET A 77 15.32 -15.80 5.08
C MET A 77 15.12 -15.52 3.59
N ARG A 78 15.74 -16.30 2.69
CA ARG A 78 15.51 -16.15 1.24
C ARG A 78 14.05 -16.42 0.88
N LYS A 79 13.45 -17.45 1.48
CA LYS A 79 12.03 -17.79 1.27
C LYS A 79 11.13 -16.68 1.80
N TYR A 80 11.41 -16.20 3.02
CA TYR A 80 10.67 -15.09 3.64
C TYR A 80 10.74 -13.82 2.79
N CYS A 81 11.94 -13.31 2.50
CA CYS A 81 12.13 -12.07 1.75
C CYS A 81 11.45 -12.06 0.37
N ARG A 82 11.20 -13.23 -0.23
CA ARG A 82 10.53 -13.36 -1.54
C ARG A 82 9.02 -13.63 -1.44
N SER A 83 8.49 -13.83 -0.24
CA SER A 83 7.07 -14.17 -0.01
C SER A 83 6.20 -12.92 0.02
N THR A 84 4.92 -13.05 -0.35
CA THR A 84 3.93 -11.97 -0.29
C THR A 84 3.85 -11.36 1.12
N ALA A 85 4.04 -12.17 2.15
CA ALA A 85 3.97 -11.72 3.54
C ALA A 85 5.11 -10.77 3.94
N ALA A 86 6.22 -10.73 3.18
CA ALA A 86 7.36 -9.87 3.45
C ALA A 86 7.28 -8.50 2.76
N HIS A 87 6.17 -8.22 2.07
CA HIS A 87 5.95 -6.99 1.32
C HIS A 87 4.71 -6.25 1.77
N ASN A 88 4.64 -4.97 1.43
CA ASN A 88 3.52 -4.09 1.74
C ASN A 88 2.38 -4.30 0.74
N VAL A 89 1.84 -5.51 0.59
CA VAL A 89 0.90 -5.88 -0.49
C VAL A 89 -0.35 -6.58 0.05
N LEU A 90 -1.42 -6.64 -0.75
CA LEU A 90 -2.60 -7.45 -0.44
C LEU A 90 -2.34 -8.94 -0.74
N GLN A 91 -2.53 -9.76 0.29
CA GLN A 91 -2.49 -11.22 0.26
C GLN A 91 -3.88 -11.82 0.40
N ILE A 92 -4.19 -12.84 -0.42
CA ILE A 92 -5.50 -13.52 -0.42
C ILE A 92 -5.32 -14.96 -0.01
N ASP A 93 -6.10 -15.43 0.98
CA ASP A 93 -6.13 -16.81 1.48
C ASP A 93 -4.75 -17.38 1.86
N ARG A 94 -3.82 -16.51 2.28
CA ARG A 94 -2.40 -16.86 2.54
C ARG A 94 -1.66 -17.44 1.31
N VAL A 95 -2.17 -17.20 0.11
CA VAL A 95 -1.56 -17.64 -1.16
C VAL A 95 -0.48 -16.63 -1.60
N GLU A 96 0.58 -17.14 -2.20
CA GLU A 96 1.64 -16.31 -2.80
C GLU A 96 1.16 -15.67 -4.11
N GLN A 97 1.64 -14.46 -4.43
CA GLN A 97 1.34 -13.83 -5.72
C GLN A 97 1.97 -14.61 -6.89
N CYS A 98 3.12 -15.26 -6.63
CA CYS A 98 3.85 -16.05 -7.62
C CYS A 98 4.36 -17.37 -7.02
N ASP A 99 4.64 -18.35 -7.87
CA ASP A 99 5.23 -19.63 -7.45
C ASP A 99 6.74 -19.53 -7.31
N MET A 100 7.19 -19.20 -6.10
CA MET A 100 8.61 -19.19 -5.72
C MET A 100 9.09 -20.60 -5.35
N TRP A 101 9.23 -21.49 -6.33
CA TRP A 101 9.47 -22.93 -6.08
C TRP A 101 10.93 -23.32 -5.79
N SER A 102 11.89 -22.40 -5.95
CA SER A 102 13.28 -22.55 -5.48
C SER A 102 14.01 -21.20 -5.47
N ARG A 103 15.23 -21.15 -4.90
CA ARG A 103 16.06 -19.94 -4.72
C ARG A 103 16.19 -19.01 -5.94
N PHE A 104 16.11 -19.58 -7.16
CA PHE A 104 16.21 -18.88 -8.44
C PHE A 104 15.17 -19.36 -9.46
N ARG A 105 14.05 -19.95 -9.01
CA ARG A 105 13.03 -20.45 -9.91
C ARG A 105 11.68 -19.85 -9.59
N LEU A 106 11.05 -19.32 -10.63
CA LEU A 106 9.70 -18.75 -10.64
C LEU A 106 8.83 -19.62 -11.54
N GLY A 107 7.62 -19.93 -11.09
CA GLY A 107 6.62 -20.65 -11.88
C GLY A 107 5.53 -19.69 -12.37
N TYR A 108 4.29 -19.97 -11.96
CA TYR A 108 3.17 -19.06 -12.15
C TYR A 108 3.49 -17.68 -11.58
N ARG A 109 3.10 -16.61 -12.30
CA ARG A 109 3.20 -15.23 -11.81
C ARG A 109 2.00 -14.38 -12.22
N GLY A 110 1.77 -13.32 -11.45
CA GLY A 110 0.88 -12.23 -11.80
C GLY A 110 1.51 -11.27 -12.80
N HIS A 111 0.66 -10.52 -13.49
CA HIS A 111 1.05 -9.42 -14.35
C HIS A 111 0.28 -8.17 -13.91
N PRO A 112 0.97 -7.02 -13.73
CA PRO A 112 0.30 -5.76 -13.41
C PRO A 112 -0.37 -5.17 -14.65
N SER A 113 -1.40 -4.35 -14.43
CA SER A 113 -1.93 -3.41 -15.42
C SER A 113 -1.02 -2.19 -15.53
N PRO A 114 -1.17 -1.37 -16.59
CA PRO A 114 -0.57 -0.04 -16.60
C PRO A 114 -0.95 0.77 -15.35
N LEU A 115 0.00 1.56 -14.86
CA LEU A 115 -0.22 2.51 -13.79
C LEU A 115 -1.10 3.67 -14.31
N GLU A 116 -2.16 3.96 -13.57
CA GLU A 116 -2.99 5.15 -13.76
C GLU A 116 -2.73 6.14 -12.62
N GLN A 117 -2.86 7.43 -12.91
CA GLN A 117 -2.62 8.49 -11.92
C GLN A 117 -3.45 9.74 -12.22
N GLY A 118 -3.63 10.58 -11.22
CA GLY A 118 -4.32 11.85 -11.37
C GLY A 118 -4.25 12.70 -10.12
N GLN A 119 -5.07 13.75 -10.12
CA GLN A 119 -5.17 14.71 -9.02
C GLN A 119 -6.63 15.00 -8.72
N THR A 120 -6.99 15.04 -7.44
CA THR A 120 -8.31 15.45 -6.95
C THR A 120 -8.13 16.40 -5.77
N GLY A 121 -8.44 17.68 -5.95
CA GLY A 121 -8.13 18.70 -4.95
C GLY A 121 -6.62 18.78 -4.66
N LEU A 122 -6.24 18.64 -3.39
CA LEU A 122 -4.83 18.62 -2.95
C LEU A 122 -4.17 17.23 -3.03
N PHE A 123 -4.93 16.20 -3.39
CA PHE A 123 -4.42 14.84 -3.44
C PHE A 123 -3.91 14.48 -4.81
N MET A 124 -2.65 14.03 -4.85
CA MET A 124 -2.11 13.28 -5.97
C MET A 124 -2.37 11.80 -5.71
N TRP A 125 -2.84 11.08 -6.72
CA TRP A 125 -3.19 9.67 -6.57
C TRP A 125 -2.68 8.82 -7.72
N CYS A 126 -2.51 7.53 -7.44
CA CYS A 126 -2.24 6.51 -8.43
C CYS A 126 -3.04 5.24 -8.16
N ARG A 127 -3.24 4.43 -9.20
CA ARG A 127 -3.79 3.08 -9.07
C ARG A 127 -3.20 2.13 -10.10
N ALA A 128 -3.15 0.86 -9.72
CA ALA A 128 -2.85 -0.24 -10.62
C ALA A 128 -3.53 -1.51 -10.12
N THR A 129 -3.62 -2.50 -11.01
CA THR A 129 -4.16 -3.84 -10.71
C THR A 129 -3.17 -4.91 -11.11
N HIS A 130 -3.40 -6.14 -10.69
CA HIS A 130 -2.71 -7.33 -11.17
C HIS A 130 -3.62 -8.56 -11.11
N ASN A 131 -3.21 -9.62 -11.80
CA ASN A 131 -4.01 -10.86 -11.94
C ASN A 131 -3.40 -12.08 -11.23
N ALA A 132 -2.60 -11.88 -10.18
CA ALA A 132 -1.82 -12.93 -9.50
C ALA A 132 -2.69 -14.01 -8.80
N TYR A 133 -3.96 -13.73 -8.52
CA TYR A 133 -4.83 -14.64 -7.78
C TYR A 133 -5.90 -15.28 -8.66
N ARG A 134 -5.82 -15.13 -10.00
CA ARG A 134 -6.82 -15.68 -10.94
C ARG A 134 -7.00 -17.20 -10.80
N ARG A 135 -5.96 -17.90 -10.32
CA ARG A 135 -5.96 -19.35 -10.05
C ARG A 135 -6.83 -19.79 -8.87
N ILE A 136 -7.17 -18.86 -7.97
CA ILE A 136 -8.06 -19.10 -6.83
C ILE A 136 -9.41 -18.38 -6.97
N GLY A 137 -9.79 -17.98 -8.19
CA GLY A 137 -11.08 -17.33 -8.46
C GLY A 137 -11.10 -15.82 -8.21
N VAL A 138 -9.95 -15.18 -7.98
CA VAL A 138 -9.82 -13.73 -7.83
C VAL A 138 -9.07 -13.14 -9.03
N PRO A 139 -9.75 -12.82 -10.14
CA PRO A 139 -9.12 -12.38 -11.38
C PRO A 139 -8.40 -11.04 -11.29
N VAL A 140 -8.85 -10.13 -10.41
CA VAL A 140 -8.30 -8.77 -10.30
C VAL A 140 -8.03 -8.46 -8.84
N VAL A 141 -6.83 -7.98 -8.55
CA VAL A 141 -6.44 -7.39 -7.28
C VAL A 141 -5.85 -6.03 -7.58
N GLY A 142 -6.22 -5.01 -6.83
CA GLY A 142 -5.75 -3.66 -7.10
C GLY A 142 -5.40 -2.88 -5.85
N ARG A 143 -4.65 -1.80 -6.09
CA ARG A 143 -4.25 -0.82 -5.11
C ARG A 143 -4.47 0.57 -5.65
N TRP A 144 -5.00 1.43 -4.81
CA TRP A 144 -5.08 2.87 -5.01
C TRP A 144 -4.39 3.56 -3.85
N LEU A 145 -3.49 4.50 -4.16
CA LEU A 145 -2.82 5.36 -3.17
C LEU A 145 -3.15 6.83 -3.47
N ALA A 146 -3.29 7.63 -2.42
CA ALA A 146 -3.37 9.07 -2.55
C ALA A 146 -2.62 9.79 -1.43
N CYS A 147 -1.93 10.87 -1.79
CA CYS A 147 -1.09 11.63 -0.88
C CYS A 147 -1.35 13.13 -1.05
N ARG A 148 -1.34 13.86 0.07
CA ARG A 148 -1.28 15.33 0.10
C ARG A 148 -0.33 15.82 1.20
N PRO A 149 0.09 17.10 1.13
CA PRO A 149 0.85 17.77 2.20
C PRO A 149 0.19 17.71 3.58
N GLY A 150 0.98 17.85 4.65
CA GLY A 150 0.49 17.84 6.04
C GLY A 150 0.20 16.44 6.57
N PRO A 151 1.15 15.51 6.34
CA PRO A 151 0.94 14.22 5.66
C PRO A 151 -0.44 13.64 5.88
N VAL A 152 -1.23 13.49 4.81
CA VAL A 152 -2.42 12.64 4.79
C VAL A 152 -2.31 11.68 3.61
N TRP A 153 -2.10 10.40 3.91
CA TRP A 153 -1.89 9.35 2.92
C TRP A 153 -2.95 8.27 3.05
N PHE A 154 -3.44 7.80 1.90
CA PHE A 154 -4.44 6.76 1.80
C PHE A 154 -3.89 5.56 1.06
N CYS A 155 -4.39 4.39 1.44
CA CYS A 155 -4.36 3.22 0.59
C CYS A 155 -5.71 2.52 0.64
N VAL A 156 -6.17 2.07 -0.52
CA VAL A 156 -7.25 1.09 -0.63
C VAL A 156 -6.74 -0.05 -1.50
N ASP A 157 -6.62 -1.22 -0.89
CA ASP A 157 -6.47 -2.48 -1.58
C ASP A 157 -7.84 -3.10 -1.83
N TRP A 158 -8.02 -3.73 -2.99
CA TRP A 158 -9.25 -4.46 -3.31
C TRP A 158 -8.98 -5.76 -4.05
N ALA A 159 -9.96 -6.67 -3.94
CA ALA A 159 -10.00 -7.92 -4.66
C ALA A 159 -11.37 -8.09 -5.33
N GLU A 160 -11.37 -8.38 -6.63
CA GLU A 160 -12.57 -8.69 -7.41
C GLU A 160 -12.60 -10.18 -7.73
N GLY A 161 -13.76 -10.80 -7.54
CA GLY A 161 -13.95 -12.22 -7.70
C GLY A 161 -15.28 -12.66 -7.13
N THR A 162 -15.42 -13.95 -6.87
CA THR A 162 -16.61 -14.50 -6.20
C THR A 162 -16.19 -15.42 -5.07
N GLY A 163 -17.01 -15.50 -4.03
CA GLY A 163 -16.76 -16.33 -2.86
C GLY A 163 -16.31 -15.53 -1.63
N LEU A 164 -16.15 -16.26 -0.54
CA LEU A 164 -15.71 -15.77 0.75
C LEU A 164 -14.21 -15.99 0.89
N HIS A 165 -13.44 -14.92 1.05
CA HIS A 165 -11.98 -14.96 1.09
C HIS A 165 -11.42 -14.24 2.32
N ASP A 166 -10.24 -14.67 2.76
CA ASP A 166 -9.45 -13.96 3.77
C ASP A 166 -8.52 -12.97 3.04
N LEU A 167 -8.67 -11.67 3.33
CA LEU A 167 -7.85 -10.58 2.80
C LEU A 167 -6.87 -10.11 3.88
N THR A 168 -5.59 -10.02 3.55
CA THR A 168 -4.53 -9.58 4.46
C THR A 168 -3.59 -8.57 3.80
N THR A 169 -3.58 -7.33 4.28
CA THR A 169 -2.56 -6.32 3.90
C THR A 169 -1.57 -6.16 5.04
N ARG A 170 -0.31 -5.86 4.71
CA ARG A 170 0.75 -5.56 5.69
C ARG A 170 1.38 -4.21 5.41
N LEU A 171 1.89 -3.58 6.46
CA LEU A 171 2.77 -2.43 6.42
C LEU A 171 3.98 -2.71 7.33
N HIS A 172 5.11 -3.01 6.71
CA HIS A 172 6.40 -3.22 7.35
C HIS A 172 6.98 -1.87 7.73
N LEU A 173 7.12 -1.64 9.04
CA LEU A 173 7.65 -0.40 9.57
C LEU A 173 9.18 -0.44 9.59
N ALA A 174 9.82 0.70 9.38
CA ALA A 174 11.27 0.80 9.60
C ALA A 174 11.62 0.48 11.06
N PRO A 175 12.80 -0.09 11.37
CA PRO A 175 13.17 -0.50 12.73
C PRO A 175 13.15 0.62 13.78
N ASP A 176 13.31 1.88 13.36
CA ASP A 176 13.28 3.06 14.23
C ASP A 176 11.87 3.61 14.49
N VAL A 177 10.84 3.01 13.90
CA VAL A 177 9.43 3.37 14.12
C VAL A 177 8.87 2.55 15.26
N SER A 178 8.40 3.23 16.32
CA SER A 178 7.65 2.56 17.39
C SER A 178 6.16 2.59 17.08
N VAL A 179 5.48 1.47 17.30
CA VAL A 179 4.03 1.33 17.06
C VAL A 179 3.30 0.81 18.29
N THR A 180 2.11 1.37 18.54
CA THR A 180 1.18 0.88 19.56
C THR A 180 -0.24 0.85 19.00
N LEU A 181 -0.97 -0.25 19.21
CA LEU A 181 -2.40 -0.32 18.89
C LEU A 181 -3.19 0.45 19.96
N GLU A 182 -4.05 1.37 19.53
CA GLU A 182 -5.04 2.01 20.38
C GLU A 182 -6.38 1.26 20.33
N SER A 183 -6.69 0.63 19.19
CA SER A 183 -7.84 -0.23 18.98
C SER A 183 -7.57 -1.22 17.82
N PRO A 184 -8.49 -2.17 17.54
CA PRO A 184 -8.38 -3.01 16.35
C PRO A 184 -8.48 -2.23 15.02
N GLN A 185 -8.79 -0.94 15.03
CA GLN A 185 -8.86 -0.10 13.82
C GLN A 185 -7.83 1.03 13.82
N GLN A 186 -7.07 1.23 14.90
CA GLN A 186 -6.19 2.40 15.03
C GLN A 186 -4.87 2.06 15.71
N ALA A 187 -3.79 2.55 15.13
CA ALA A 187 -2.44 2.52 15.69
C ALA A 187 -1.84 3.92 15.77
N ARG A 188 -0.94 4.10 16.73
CA ARG A 188 -0.05 5.26 16.82
C ARG A 188 1.35 4.86 16.39
N LEU A 189 1.94 5.68 15.54
CA LEU A 189 3.29 5.54 15.04
C LEU A 189 4.12 6.73 15.51
N LYS A 190 5.30 6.47 16.06
CA LYS A 190 6.28 7.51 16.35
C LYS A 190 7.51 7.31 15.49
N ILE A 191 7.89 8.34 14.76
CA ILE A 191 9.06 8.38 13.87
C ILE A 191 9.81 9.69 14.09
N GLY A 192 11.00 9.61 14.71
CA GLY A 192 11.69 10.81 15.19
C GLY A 192 10.80 11.63 16.14
N GLU A 193 10.56 12.89 15.78
CA GLU A 193 9.67 13.81 16.52
C GLU A 193 8.21 13.77 16.05
N HIS A 194 7.89 13.04 14.98
CA HIS A 194 6.53 12.96 14.45
C HIS A 194 5.71 11.91 15.20
N LEU A 195 4.46 12.25 15.49
CA LEU A 195 3.45 11.35 16.04
C LEU A 195 2.29 11.26 15.06
N LEU A 196 2.10 10.07 14.49
CA LEU A 196 1.12 9.82 13.44
C LEU A 196 0.04 8.85 13.94
N THR A 197 -1.15 8.99 13.38
CA THR A 197 -2.25 8.06 13.53
C THR A 197 -2.41 7.30 12.22
N LEU A 198 -2.42 5.97 12.31
CA LEU A 198 -2.85 5.11 11.22
C LEU A 198 -4.20 4.50 11.59
N GLU A 199 -5.18 4.66 10.72
CA GLU A 199 -6.56 4.21 10.94
C GLU A 199 -7.04 3.35 9.78
N SER A 200 -7.56 2.16 10.07
CA SER A 200 -8.34 1.35 9.14
C SER A 200 -9.75 1.93 9.04
N PHE A 201 -10.16 2.34 7.84
CA PHE A 201 -11.52 2.84 7.58
C PHE A 201 -12.42 1.79 6.90
N THR A 202 -11.98 0.53 6.92
CA THR A 202 -12.77 -0.63 6.50
C THR A 202 -12.98 -1.61 7.66
N ALA A 203 -13.65 -2.73 7.41
CA ALA A 203 -13.86 -3.79 8.41
C ALA A 203 -12.60 -4.61 8.73
N ALA A 204 -11.41 -4.21 8.27
CA ALA A 204 -10.18 -4.91 8.57
C ALA A 204 -9.68 -4.61 9.98
N GLU A 205 -9.38 -5.68 10.72
CA GLU A 205 -8.79 -5.62 12.06
C GLU A 205 -7.27 -5.55 11.97
N MET A 206 -6.68 -4.69 12.79
CA MET A 206 -5.26 -4.39 12.85
C MET A 206 -4.59 -5.15 14.00
N THR A 207 -3.47 -5.79 13.69
CA THR A 207 -2.59 -6.45 14.65
C THR A 207 -1.13 -6.03 14.40
N ILE A 208 -0.26 -6.20 15.39
CA ILE A 208 1.19 -6.03 15.22
C ILE A 208 1.82 -7.42 15.21
N GLU A 209 2.63 -7.71 14.20
CA GLU A 209 3.46 -8.91 14.12
C GLU A 209 4.96 -8.56 14.04
N ASP A 210 5.82 -9.51 14.40
CA ASP A 210 7.26 -9.42 14.22
C ASP A 210 7.61 -9.60 12.73
N GLY A 211 8.45 -8.71 12.20
CA GLY A 211 9.01 -8.79 10.86
C GLY A 211 10.52 -8.65 10.83
N TRP A 212 11.06 -8.64 9.61
CA TRP A 212 12.47 -8.40 9.36
C TRP A 212 12.67 -7.30 8.34
N TYR A 213 13.67 -6.46 8.59
CA TYR A 213 14.21 -5.49 7.65
C TYR A 213 15.65 -5.87 7.31
N CYS A 214 15.97 -6.04 6.03
CA CYS A 214 17.29 -6.44 5.57
C CYS A 214 17.93 -5.31 4.75
N PRO A 215 18.55 -4.31 5.41
CA PRO A 215 19.09 -3.14 4.72
C PRO A 215 20.31 -3.46 3.85
N ASN A 216 21.04 -4.52 4.18
CA ASN A 216 22.25 -4.95 3.50
C ASN A 216 22.32 -6.48 3.46
N PHE A 217 23.08 -7.01 2.51
CA PHE A 217 23.31 -8.44 2.38
C PHE A 217 23.95 -9.01 3.66
N GLY A 218 23.37 -10.09 4.18
CA GLY A 218 23.79 -10.73 5.43
C GLY A 218 23.39 -9.98 6.71
N VAL A 219 22.67 -8.86 6.60
CA VAL A 219 22.20 -8.07 7.74
C VAL A 219 20.68 -8.15 7.81
N ARG A 220 20.16 -8.41 9.01
CA ARG A 220 18.72 -8.31 9.29
C ARG A 220 18.49 -7.67 10.64
N GLU A 221 17.46 -6.86 10.72
CA GLU A 221 17.00 -6.16 11.91
C GLU A 221 15.54 -6.55 12.17
N ARG A 222 15.15 -6.61 13.44
CA ARG A 222 13.75 -6.82 13.78
C ARG A 222 12.97 -5.55 13.46
N SER A 223 11.81 -5.70 12.86
CA SER A 223 10.87 -4.62 12.60
C SER A 223 9.47 -5.00 13.08
N SER A 224 8.62 -4.00 13.30
CA SER A 224 7.20 -4.23 13.53
C SER A 224 6.44 -4.18 12.21
N VAL A 225 5.45 -5.06 12.05
CA VAL A 225 4.58 -5.10 10.88
C VAL A 225 3.15 -4.87 11.33
N LEU A 226 2.51 -3.82 10.83
CA LEU A 226 1.08 -3.63 10.98
C LEU A 226 0.35 -4.50 9.98
N LYS A 227 -0.53 -5.37 10.47
CA LYS A 227 -1.27 -6.33 9.65
C LYS A 227 -2.76 -6.11 9.78
N PHE A 228 -3.42 -5.99 8.63
CA PHE A 228 -4.84 -5.74 8.48
C PHE A 228 -5.49 -7.00 7.93
N THR A 229 -6.45 -7.57 8.65
CA THR A 229 -7.13 -8.80 8.22
C THR A 229 -8.63 -8.62 8.20
N THR A 230 -9.27 -9.12 7.15
CA THR A 230 -10.74 -9.25 7.09
C THR A 230 -11.12 -10.50 6.32
N ARG A 231 -12.27 -11.09 6.66
CA ARG A 231 -12.89 -12.17 5.89
C ARG A 231 -14.16 -11.64 5.26
N THR A 232 -14.22 -11.58 3.94
CA THR A 232 -15.31 -10.90 3.22
C THR A 232 -15.72 -11.64 1.96
N GLN A 233 -16.98 -11.48 1.59
CA GLN A 233 -17.46 -11.81 0.26
C GLN A 233 -16.82 -10.84 -0.74
N LEU A 234 -16.35 -11.35 -1.89
CA LEU A 234 -15.82 -10.49 -2.95
C LEU A 234 -16.95 -9.86 -3.79
N PRO A 235 -16.78 -8.61 -4.26
CA PRO A 235 -15.58 -7.76 -4.12
C PRO A 235 -15.35 -7.26 -2.68
N GLY A 236 -14.08 -7.28 -2.26
CA GLY A 236 -13.67 -6.96 -0.89
C GLY A 236 -12.58 -5.89 -0.86
N PHE A 237 -12.54 -5.11 0.23
CA PHE A 237 -11.69 -3.92 0.36
C PHE A 237 -10.97 -3.88 1.71
N VAL A 238 -9.70 -3.46 1.69
CA VAL A 238 -8.90 -3.18 2.88
C VAL A 238 -8.31 -1.79 2.70
N GLY A 239 -8.64 -0.86 3.60
CA GLY A 239 -8.26 0.54 3.44
C GLY A 239 -7.74 1.16 4.73
N TRP A 240 -6.69 1.96 4.61
CA TRP A 240 -6.12 2.69 5.73
C TRP A 240 -5.78 4.13 5.35
N VAL A 241 -5.84 5.01 6.34
CA VAL A 241 -5.39 6.39 6.26
C VAL A 241 -4.31 6.64 7.31
N LEU A 242 -3.20 7.25 6.90
CA LEU A 242 -2.16 7.76 7.76
C LEU A 242 -2.30 9.28 7.83
N ARG A 243 -2.24 9.85 9.04
CA ARG A 243 -2.25 11.30 9.23
C ARG A 243 -1.45 11.72 10.46
N ASP A 244 -1.03 12.98 10.50
CA ASP A 244 -0.52 13.57 11.74
C ASP A 244 -1.58 13.50 12.86
N VAL A 245 -1.16 13.24 14.10
CA VAL A 245 -2.06 13.16 15.26
C VAL A 245 -2.84 14.46 15.52
N ALA A 246 -2.33 15.60 15.08
CA ALA A 246 -3.00 16.89 15.15
C ALA A 246 -4.10 17.03 14.07
N ASN A 247 -4.02 16.26 12.98
CA ASN A 247 -5.04 16.26 11.94
C ASN A 247 -6.33 15.59 12.44
N ARG A 248 -7.45 16.28 12.28
CA ARG A 248 -8.79 15.86 12.73
C ARG A 248 -9.69 15.36 11.61
N GLY A 249 -9.19 15.31 10.37
CA GLY A 249 -9.94 14.79 9.25
C GLY A 249 -10.20 13.30 9.38
N SER A 250 -11.23 12.81 8.69
CA SER A 250 -11.69 11.42 8.74
C SER A 250 -11.86 10.86 7.34
N ALA A 251 -11.47 9.60 7.18
CA ALA A 251 -11.66 8.84 5.94
C ALA A 251 -12.86 7.90 6.09
N SER A 252 -13.62 7.71 5.02
CA SER A 252 -14.63 6.65 4.93
C SER A 252 -14.68 6.06 3.53
N LEU A 253 -15.13 4.81 3.42
CA LEU A 253 -15.32 4.12 2.15
C LEU A 253 -16.81 3.97 1.85
N GLN A 254 -17.23 4.40 0.67
CA GLN A 254 -18.57 4.15 0.13
C GLN A 254 -18.48 3.09 -0.96
N ILE A 255 -19.10 1.94 -0.74
CA ILE A 255 -19.12 0.84 -1.71
C ILE A 255 -20.41 0.91 -2.52
N HIS A 256 -20.27 1.04 -3.83
CA HIS A 256 -21.34 1.04 -4.81
C HIS A 256 -21.43 -0.32 -5.49
N GLN A 257 -22.65 -0.81 -5.68
CA GLN A 257 -22.87 -2.08 -6.37
C GLN A 257 -22.96 -1.85 -7.89
N PRO A 258 -22.29 -2.65 -8.74
CA PRO A 258 -21.43 -3.80 -8.41
C PRO A 258 -19.92 -3.44 -8.40
N GLY A 259 -19.30 -3.39 -7.21
CA GLY A 259 -17.84 -3.38 -7.04
C GLY A 259 -17.12 -2.03 -7.24
N ALA A 260 -17.84 -0.95 -7.49
CA ALA A 260 -17.28 0.40 -7.45
C ALA A 260 -17.12 0.85 -6.00
N CYS A 261 -16.11 1.65 -5.70
CA CYS A 261 -16.00 2.30 -4.40
C CYS A 261 -15.41 3.70 -4.51
N ASP A 262 -15.94 4.56 -3.64
CA ASP A 262 -15.42 5.90 -3.44
C ASP A 262 -14.81 6.02 -2.05
N VAL A 263 -13.70 6.74 -1.96
CA VAL A 263 -13.18 7.21 -0.67
C VAL A 263 -13.68 8.62 -0.45
N LEU A 264 -14.21 8.89 0.73
CA LEU A 264 -14.53 10.24 1.18
C LEU A 264 -13.54 10.67 2.25
N TRP A 265 -12.92 11.82 2.03
CA TRP A 265 -12.14 12.53 3.04
C TRP A 265 -12.89 13.77 3.51
N THR A 266 -13.12 13.86 4.81
CA THR A 266 -13.78 15.02 5.43
C THR A 266 -12.81 15.72 6.37
N GLU A 267 -12.65 17.03 6.21
CA GLU A 267 -11.86 17.87 7.11
C GLU A 267 -12.62 19.18 7.39
N GLY A 268 -13.14 19.29 8.61
CA GLY A 268 -14.08 20.38 8.92
C GLY A 268 -15.37 20.25 8.09
N GLU A 269 -15.68 21.28 7.31
CA GLU A 269 -16.84 21.30 6.40
C GLU A 269 -16.49 20.83 4.97
N GLU A 270 -15.21 20.66 4.66
CA GLU A 270 -14.76 20.24 3.32
C GLU A 270 -14.85 18.73 3.17
N VAL A 271 -15.42 18.28 2.04
CA VAL A 271 -15.50 16.87 1.65
C VAL A 271 -14.85 16.71 0.28
N THR A 272 -13.85 15.83 0.20
CA THR A 272 -13.22 15.40 -1.05
C THR A 272 -13.63 13.96 -1.33
N SER A 273 -14.13 13.69 -2.54
CA SER A 273 -14.50 12.35 -3.00
C SER A 273 -13.51 11.84 -4.04
N PHE A 274 -13.09 10.59 -3.91
CA PHE A 274 -12.20 9.90 -4.85
C PHE A 274 -12.91 8.67 -5.38
N ILE A 275 -12.95 8.52 -6.71
CA ILE A 275 -13.39 7.27 -7.33
C ILE A 275 -12.19 6.33 -7.37
N VAL A 276 -12.24 5.25 -6.59
CA VAL A 276 -11.15 4.28 -6.46
C VAL A 276 -11.29 3.17 -7.49
N THR A 277 -12.48 2.59 -7.59
CA THR A 277 -12.85 1.63 -8.65
C THR A 277 -14.09 2.13 -9.37
N ALA A 278 -14.08 2.01 -10.70
CA ALA A 278 -15.25 2.26 -11.52
C ALA A 278 -16.08 0.96 -11.67
N ALA A 279 -17.39 1.10 -11.88
CA ALA A 279 -18.23 -0.04 -12.20
C ALA A 279 -17.75 -0.71 -13.51
N PRO A 280 -17.95 -2.04 -13.69
CA PRO A 280 -17.50 -2.77 -14.89
C PRO A 280 -17.97 -2.19 -16.23
N ASP A 281 -19.00 -1.33 -16.23
CA ASP A 281 -19.55 -0.66 -17.40
C ASP A 281 -18.93 0.73 -17.69
N GLY A 282 -17.88 1.13 -16.96
CA GLY A 282 -17.11 2.35 -17.22
C GLY A 282 -17.88 3.66 -17.01
N LYS A 283 -19.08 3.60 -16.42
CA LYS A 283 -19.84 4.79 -16.09
C LYS A 283 -19.45 5.28 -14.70
N VAL A 284 -18.56 6.27 -14.69
CA VAL A 284 -18.42 7.20 -13.56
C VAL A 284 -19.80 7.83 -13.33
N ARG A 285 -20.37 7.67 -12.14
CA ARG A 285 -21.56 8.44 -11.71
C ARG A 285 -21.13 9.69 -10.97
#